data_AF-A0A9E7B7W1-F1
#
_entry.id   AF-A0A9E7B7W1-F1
#
_cell.length_a   1.000
_cell.length_b   1.000
_cell.length_c   1.000
_cell.angle_alpha   90.00
_cell.angle_beta   90.00
_cell.angle_gamma   90.00
#
_symmetry.space_group_name_H-M   'P 1'
#
loop_
_entity.id
_entity.type
_entity.pdbx_description
1 polymer ?
#
loop_
_entity_poly.entity_id
_entity_poly.type
_entity_poly.pdbx_seq_one_letter_code
_entity_poly.pdbx_strand_id
1 'polypeptide(L)'
;EQYLHFCEAQLLWDTMMARNLVEFLQKNPDYRVVVLAGSGHAWKFGIPTQMLEQAEISYRVLLPEVSSRVDRQSVTRDITDYLWLDEGEDGWTFPN
;
A
#
# COMPACT_ATOMS: atom_id res chain seq x y z
N GLU A 1 11.64 25.58 5.93
CA GLU A 1 11.37 25.75 4.49
C GLU A 1 11.66 24.53 3.62
N GLN A 2 12.54 23.60 3.99
CA GLN A 2 13.09 22.60 3.06
C GLN A 2 12.10 21.52 2.52
N TYR A 3 10.83 21.50 2.95
CA TYR A 3 9.84 20.47 2.57
C TYR A 3 8.40 21.00 2.51
N LEU A 4 8.20 22.28 2.17
CA LEU A 4 6.87 22.92 2.21
C LEU A 4 5.79 22.13 1.44
N HIS A 5 6.16 21.50 0.33
CA HIS A 5 5.25 20.74 -0.53
C HIS A 5 5.50 19.23 -0.54
N PHE A 6 6.09 18.69 0.52
CA PHE A 6 6.44 17.28 0.56
C PHE A 6 5.19 16.39 0.48
N CYS A 7 4.12 16.73 1.21
CA CYS A 7 2.88 15.96 1.17
C CYS A 7 2.23 15.99 -0.20
N GLU A 8 2.21 17.14 -0.87
CA GLU A 8 1.68 17.30 -2.22
C GLU A 8 2.50 16.51 -3.24
N ALA A 9 3.83 16.44 -3.08
CA ALA A 9 4.68 15.60 -3.90
C ALA A 9 4.38 14.11 -3.69
N GLN A 10 4.14 13.66 -2.45
CA GLN A 10 3.74 12.27 -2.17
C GLN A 10 2.36 11.95 -2.75
N LEU A 11 1.40 12.86 -2.62
CA LEU A 11 0.06 12.71 -3.22
C LEU A 11 0.16 12.61 -4.74
N LEU A 12 0.93 13.49 -5.39
CA LEU A 12 1.13 13.44 -6.84
C LEU A 12 1.73 12.10 -7.30
N TRP A 13 2.67 11.55 -6.53
CA TRP A 13 3.22 10.22 -6.80
C TRP A 13 2.14 9.13 -6.69
N ASP A 14 1.35 9.13 -5.62
CA ASP A 14 0.26 8.16 -5.44
C ASP A 14 -0.78 8.26 -6.56
N THR A 15 -1.18 9.48 -6.94
CA THR A 15 -2.12 9.70 -8.04
C THR A 15 -1.59 9.14 -9.35
N MET A 16 -0.31 9.37 -9.67
CA MET A 16 0.26 8.91 -10.94
C MET A 16 0.48 7.39 -10.95
N MET A 17 0.91 6.80 -9.83
CA MET A 17 1.01 5.34 -9.67
C MET A 17 -0.36 4.67 -9.83
N ALA A 18 -1.39 5.21 -9.17
CA ALA A 18 -2.76 4.73 -9.29
C ALA A 18 -3.27 4.83 -10.73
N ARG A 19 -3.08 5.97 -11.39
CA ARG A 19 -3.53 6.16 -12.77
C ARG A 19 -2.92 5.14 -13.73
N ASN A 20 -1.62 4.90 -13.65
CA ASN A 20 -0.95 3.91 -14.49
C ASN A 20 -1.48 2.50 -14.22
N LEU A 21 -1.74 2.16 -12.96
CA LEU A 21 -2.31 0.87 -12.57
C LEU A 21 -3.73 0.67 -13.13
N VAL A 22 -4.59 1.68 -12.99
CA VAL A 22 -5.96 1.65 -13.53
C VAL A 22 -5.95 1.51 -15.05
N GLU A 23 -5.15 2.33 -15.74
CA GLU A 23 -5.03 2.27 -17.20
C GLU A 23 -4.55 0.89 -17.68
N PHE A 24 -3.62 0.25 -16.95
CA PHE A 24 -3.17 -1.09 -17.27
C PHE A 24 -4.26 -2.14 -17.07
N LEU A 25 -4.93 -2.14 -15.91
CA LEU A 25 -5.97 -3.12 -15.58
C LEU A 25 -7.18 -3.03 -16.50
N GLN A 26 -7.59 -1.82 -16.89
CA GLN A 26 -8.68 -1.63 -17.86
C GLN A 26 -8.35 -2.20 -19.24
N LYS A 27 -7.10 -2.09 -19.68
CA LYS A 27 -6.64 -2.66 -20.96
C LYS A 27 -6.43 -4.16 -20.88
N ASN A 28 -6.25 -4.72 -19.68
CA ASN A 28 -5.87 -6.11 -19.44
C ASN A 28 -6.74 -6.75 -18.33
N PRO A 29 -8.05 -6.95 -18.56
CA PRO A 29 -8.99 -7.35 -17.52
C PRO A 29 -8.72 -8.73 -16.91
N ASP A 30 -8.02 -9.61 -17.62
CA ASP A 30 -7.68 -10.96 -17.15
C ASP A 30 -6.40 -11.01 -16.30
N TYR A 31 -5.71 -9.88 -16.14
CA TYR A 31 -4.44 -9.82 -15.42
C TYR A 31 -4.63 -9.41 -13.96
N ARG A 32 -3.81 -10.00 -13.10
CA ARG A 32 -3.60 -9.53 -11.73
C ARG A 32 -2.25 -8.85 -11.62
N VAL A 33 -2.24 -7.64 -11.10
CA VAL A 33 -1.00 -6.87 -10.86
C VAL A 33 -0.60 -6.99 -9.40
N VAL A 34 0.70 -7.23 -9.16
CA VAL A 34 1.32 -7.13 -7.85
C VAL A 34 2.18 -5.86 -7.86
N VAL A 35 1.90 -4.95 -6.92
CA VAL A 35 2.63 -3.69 -6.79
C VAL A 35 3.60 -3.80 -5.62
N LEU A 36 4.88 -3.51 -5.88
CA LEU A 36 5.89 -3.32 -4.85
C LEU A 36 6.13 -1.83 -4.69
N ALA A 37 5.82 -1.29 -3.52
CA ALA A 37 5.95 0.14 -3.22
C ALA A 37 6.37 0.34 -1.76
N GLY A 38 6.86 1.53 -1.43
CA GLY A 38 7.11 1.91 -0.03
C GLY A 38 5.84 1.85 0.81
N SER A 39 5.95 1.52 2.09
CA SER A 39 4.78 1.31 2.97
C SER A 39 3.85 2.52 3.07
N GLY A 40 4.40 3.74 3.00
CA GLY A 40 3.63 5.00 2.97
C GLY A 40 2.84 5.24 1.68
N HIS A 41 3.11 4.49 0.61
CA HIS A 41 2.35 4.52 -0.64
C HIS A 41 1.39 3.32 -0.74
N ALA A 42 1.82 2.17 -0.21
CA ALA A 42 1.08 0.91 -0.32
C ALA A 42 -0.13 0.82 0.63
N TRP A 43 -0.10 1.52 1.77
CA TRP A 43 -1.25 1.56 2.70
C TRP A 43 -2.51 2.08 2.01
N LYS A 44 -3.69 1.79 2.58
CA LYS A 44 -4.97 2.08 1.90
C LYS A 44 -5.17 3.55 1.55
N PHE A 45 -4.61 4.49 2.32
CA PHE A 45 -4.72 5.94 2.07
C PHE A 45 -3.78 6.49 0.98
N GLY A 46 -2.86 5.68 0.45
CA GLY A 46 -1.94 6.07 -0.63
C GLY A 46 -2.50 5.72 -2.01
N ILE A 47 -1.76 4.92 -2.76
CA ILE A 47 -2.15 4.42 -4.09
C ILE A 47 -3.58 3.85 -4.12
N PRO A 48 -4.02 3.01 -3.15
CA PRO A 48 -5.35 2.40 -3.23
C PRO A 48 -6.50 3.40 -3.19
N THR A 49 -6.48 4.43 -2.34
CA THR A 49 -7.49 5.49 -2.35
C THR A 49 -7.53 6.20 -3.71
N GLN A 50 -6.38 6.59 -4.25
CA GLN A 50 -6.28 7.26 -5.55
C GLN A 50 -6.76 6.38 -6.71
N MET A 51 -6.62 5.06 -6.61
CA MET A 51 -7.10 4.09 -7.58
C MET A 51 -8.63 3.96 -7.54
N LEU A 52 -9.21 3.88 -6.34
CA LEU A 52 -10.65 3.77 -6.15
C LEU A 52 -11.42 5.02 -6.61
N GLU A 53 -10.79 6.19 -6.59
CA GLU A 53 -11.36 7.42 -7.16
C GLU A 53 -11.51 7.33 -8.70
N GLN A 54 -10.77 6.43 -9.36
CA GLN A 54 -10.71 6.34 -10.82
C GLN A 54 -11.50 5.14 -11.39
N ALA A 55 -11.57 4.02 -10.66
CA ALA A 55 -12.29 2.83 -11.10
C ALA A 55 -12.65 1.88 -9.94
N GLU A 56 -13.74 1.12 -10.11
CA GLU A 56 -14.08 0.01 -9.22
C GLU A 56 -13.15 -1.18 -9.47
N ILE A 57 -12.06 -1.24 -8.70
CA ILE A 57 -11.04 -2.28 -8.81
C ILE A 57 -10.88 -2.98 -7.46
N SER A 58 -10.97 -4.31 -7.46
CA SER A 58 -10.66 -5.11 -6.27
C SER A 58 -9.17 -5.08 -5.98
N TYR A 59 -8.79 -4.86 -4.73
CA TYR A 59 -7.39 -4.85 -4.31
C TYR A 59 -7.26 -5.42 -2.90
N ARG A 60 -6.01 -5.65 -2.50
CA ARG A 60 -5.64 -6.06 -1.15
C ARG A 60 -4.29 -5.47 -0.80
N VAL A 61 -4.15 -4.93 0.40
CA VAL A 61 -2.91 -4.32 0.89
C VAL A 61 -2.21 -5.27 1.86
N LEU A 62 -0.93 -5.52 1.63
CA LEU A 62 -0.07 -6.23 2.56
C LEU A 62 1.07 -5.29 2.95
N LEU A 63 1.26 -5.09 4.24
CA LEU A 63 2.36 -4.27 4.78
C LEU A 63 3.23 -5.12 5.72
N PRO A 64 4.55 -4.92 5.71
CA PRO A 64 5.40 -5.41 6.78
C PRO A 64 5.10 -4.66 8.08
N GLU A 65 5.25 -5.35 9.20
CA GLU A 65 5.32 -4.68 10.48
C GLU A 65 6.56 -3.79 10.52
N VAL A 66 6.33 -2.53 10.89
CA VAL A 66 7.39 -1.55 11.11
C VAL A 66 7.09 -0.85 12.41
N SER A 67 7.88 -1.14 13.44
CA SER A 67 7.76 -0.52 14.77
C SER A 67 7.64 1.00 14.63
N SER A 68 6.73 1.61 15.39
CA SER A 68 6.38 3.04 15.36
C SER A 68 5.66 3.58 14.11
N ARG A 69 5.40 2.75 13.08
CA ARG A 69 4.62 3.14 11.89
C ARG A 69 3.39 2.28 11.68
N VAL A 70 3.59 0.98 11.50
CA VAL A 70 2.54 -0.03 11.34
C VAL A 70 2.87 -1.14 12.31
N ASP A 71 2.34 -1.01 13.52
CA ASP A 71 2.61 -1.89 14.65
C ASP A 71 1.44 -2.85 14.86
N ARG A 72 1.71 -4.12 15.17
CA ARG A 72 0.68 -5.13 15.41
C ARG A 72 -0.36 -4.74 16.48
N GLN A 73 0.01 -3.87 17.42
CA GLN A 73 -0.86 -3.43 18.51
C GLN A 73 -1.83 -2.33 18.07
N SER A 74 -1.50 -1.57 17.02
CA SER A 74 -2.26 -0.39 16.61
C SER A 74 -2.78 -0.45 15.17
N VAL A 75 -2.35 -1.44 14.38
CA VAL A 75 -2.79 -1.60 12.99
C VAL A 75 -4.30 -1.86 12.92
N THR A 76 -4.96 -1.21 11.96
CA THR A 76 -6.39 -1.40 11.71
C THR A 76 -6.62 -1.86 10.27
N ARG A 77 -7.82 -2.39 10.01
CA ARG A 77 -8.26 -2.76 8.66
C ARG A 77 -8.37 -1.58 7.70
N ASP A 78 -8.43 -0.36 8.23
CA ASP A 78 -8.45 0.87 7.43
C ASP A 78 -7.06 1.21 6.89
N ILE A 79 -5.99 0.63 7.45
CA ILE A 79 -4.60 0.85 7.01
C ILE A 79 -4.14 -0.25 6.04
N THR A 80 -4.39 -1.51 6.38
CA THR A 80 -3.93 -2.68 5.62
C THR A 80 -4.90 -3.85 5.75
N ASP A 81 -4.82 -4.77 4.79
CA ASP A 81 -5.64 -5.99 4.77
C ASP A 81 -4.94 -7.19 5.41
N TYR A 82 -3.61 -7.21 5.33
CA TYR A 82 -2.73 -8.17 5.97
C TYR A 82 -1.50 -7.47 6.55
N LEU A 83 -1.03 -7.96 7.68
CA LEU A 83 0.24 -7.55 8.30
C LEU A 83 1.21 -8.74 8.19
N TRP A 84 2.38 -8.50 7.62
CA TRP A 84 3.48 -9.47 7.63
C TRP A 84 4.26 -9.30 8.93
N LEU A 85 4.26 -10.34 9.77
CA LEU A 85 5.02 -10.42 11.01
C LEU A 85 6.34 -11.15 10.72
N ASP A 86 7.43 -10.40 10.65
CA ASP A 86 8.75 -10.97 10.32
C ASP A 86 9.55 -11.36 11.57
N GLU A 87 9.32 -10.66 12.68
CA GLU A 87 10.04 -10.86 13.94
C GLU A 87 9.07 -10.88 15.13
N GLY A 88 9.54 -11.32 16.30
CA GLY A 88 8.77 -11.32 17.55
C GLY A 88 7.77 -12.47 17.69
N GLU A 89 6.85 -12.34 18.65
CA GLU A 89 5.76 -13.31 18.86
C GLU A 89 4.95 -13.48 17.56
N ASP A 90 4.60 -14.70 17.18
CA ASP A 90 3.92 -15.00 15.90
C ASP A 90 4.67 -14.57 14.62
N GLY A 91 5.93 -14.13 14.73
CA GLY A 91 6.80 -13.85 13.60
C GLY A 91 7.13 -15.13 12.81
N TRP A 92 7.27 -14.99 11.50
CA TRP A 92 7.59 -16.14 10.65
C TRP A 92 8.99 -16.67 11.00
N THR A 93 9.09 -17.99 11.23
CA THR A 93 10.35 -18.66 11.51
C THR A 93 10.63 -19.67 10.41
N PHE A 94 11.86 -19.71 9.92
CA PHE A 94 12.30 -20.81 9.06
C PHE A 94 12.44 -22.06 9.93
N PRO A 95 11.88 -23.22 9.53
CA PRO A 95 12.24 -24.47 10.16
C PRO A 95 13.74 -24.69 9.98
N ASN A 96 14.43 -25.01 11.07
CA ASN A 96 15.83 -25.47 11.05
C ASN A 96 15.99 -26.74 10.22
#